data_AF-A0A1H8WZW3-F1
#
_entry.id   AF-A0A1H8WZW3-F1
#
_cell.length_a   1.000
_cell.length_b   1.000
_cell.length_c   1.000
_cell.angle_alpha   90.00
_cell.angle_beta   90.00
_cell.angle_gamma   90.00
#
_symmetry.space_group_name_H-M   'P 1'
#
loop_
_entity.id
_entity.type
_entity.pdbx_description
1 polymer ?
#
loop_
_entity_poly.entity_id
_entity_poly.type
_entity_poly.pdbx_seq_one_letter_code
_entity_poly.pdbx_strand_id
1 'polypeptide(L)'
;MPMAELDRLSDSAEWIDLEFVERERTPEQIVEVGIQLHLAGLSLSNTKQYLEELGVERSRTAIHNWVQKADLQPPSDGAPNQIAVDETVIQINDERHWLYAVLRTP
;
A
#
# COMPACT_ATOMS: atom_id res chain seq x y z
N MET A 1 19.78 -8.51 5.50
CA MET A 1 18.72 -9.46 5.91
C MET A 1 17.34 -8.85 5.65
N PRO A 2 16.85 -8.74 4.39
CA PRO A 2 15.51 -8.21 4.11
C PRO A 2 14.46 -9.28 3.74
N MET A 3 14.87 -10.54 3.54
CA MET A 3 13.97 -11.56 2.97
C MET A 3 12.91 -12.10 3.94
N ALA A 4 13.13 -12.03 5.26
CA ALA A 4 12.21 -12.63 6.24
C ALA A 4 10.94 -11.80 6.50
N GLU A 5 10.96 -10.49 6.24
CA GLU A 5 9.75 -9.65 6.34
C GLU A 5 8.83 -9.82 5.13
N LEU A 6 9.42 -10.05 3.94
CA LEU A 6 8.67 -10.35 2.72
C LEU A 6 7.92 -11.69 2.81
N ASP A 7 8.55 -12.72 3.39
CA ASP A 7 7.95 -14.06 3.55
C ASP A 7 6.65 -14.02 4.40
N ARG A 8 6.60 -13.16 5.42
CA ARG A 8 5.39 -12.98 6.26
C ARG A 8 4.29 -12.18 5.57
N LEU A 9 4.66 -11.31 4.62
CA LEU A 9 3.71 -10.56 3.81
C LEU A 9 3.17 -11.41 2.64
N SER A 10 3.98 -12.31 2.08
CA SER A 10 3.56 -13.21 0.99
C SER A 10 2.53 -14.25 1.43
N ASP A 11 2.59 -14.74 2.67
CA ASP A 11 1.54 -15.62 3.23
C ASP A 11 0.16 -14.92 3.30
N SER A 12 0.14 -13.58 3.23
CA SER A 12 -1.09 -12.78 3.18
C SER A 12 -1.40 -12.29 1.78
N ALA A 13 -0.88 -12.88 0.69
CA ALA A 13 -1.02 -12.35 -0.67
C ALA A 13 -2.04 -13.08 -1.56
N GLU A 14 -2.54 -14.25 -1.14
CA GLU A 14 -3.50 -15.07 -1.92
C GLU A 14 -4.85 -14.38 -2.21
N TRP A 15 -5.12 -13.21 -1.63
CA TRP A 15 -6.37 -12.44 -1.81
C TRP A 15 -6.24 -11.24 -2.76
N ILE A 16 -5.03 -10.92 -3.25
CA ILE A 16 -4.80 -9.77 -4.15
C ILE A 16 -4.86 -10.28 -5.60
N ASP A 17 -5.89 -9.89 -6.35
CA ASP A 17 -5.98 -10.20 -7.77
C ASP A 17 -4.99 -9.34 -8.57
N LEU A 18 -3.95 -9.98 -9.14
CA LEU A 18 -2.91 -9.33 -9.94
C LEU A 18 -3.05 -9.63 -11.44
N GLU A 19 -4.17 -10.18 -11.92
CA GLU A 19 -4.42 -10.44 -13.36
C GLU A 19 -4.25 -9.17 -14.21
N PHE A 20 -4.51 -7.99 -13.63
CA PHE A 20 -4.32 -6.71 -14.30
C PHE A 20 -2.85 -6.33 -14.54
N VAL A 21 -1.90 -6.98 -13.85
CA VAL A 21 -0.47 -6.69 -13.92
C VAL A 21 0.19 -7.27 -15.17
N GLU A 22 -0.41 -8.30 -15.78
CA GLU A 22 0.10 -8.89 -17.03
C GLU A 22 0.27 -7.87 -18.18
N ARG A 23 -0.42 -6.72 -18.10
CA ARG A 23 -0.32 -5.63 -19.08
C ARG A 23 0.62 -4.49 -18.69
N GLU A 24 1.19 -4.50 -17.49
CA GLU A 24 2.10 -3.46 -17.04
C GLU A 24 3.58 -3.83 -17.25
N ARG A 25 4.42 -2.83 -17.56
CA ARG A 25 5.88 -2.97 -17.59
C ARG A 25 6.51 -3.03 -16.19
N THR A 26 5.73 -3.38 -15.18
CA THR A 26 6.15 -3.43 -13.77
C THR A 26 6.09 -4.89 -13.35
N PRO A 27 7.15 -5.47 -12.76
CA PRO A 27 7.08 -6.83 -12.25
C PRO A 27 5.95 -6.97 -11.22
N GLU A 28 5.27 -8.12 -11.24
CA GLU A 28 4.15 -8.42 -10.35
C GLU A 28 4.48 -8.24 -8.86
N GLN A 29 5.65 -8.72 -8.44
CA GLN A 29 6.14 -8.56 -7.07
C GLN A 29 6.23 -7.09 -6.62
N ILE A 30 6.53 -6.18 -7.54
CA ILE A 30 6.61 -4.74 -7.22
C ILE A 30 5.22 -4.13 -7.08
N VAL A 31 4.28 -4.58 -7.90
CA VAL A 31 2.88 -4.16 -7.79
C VAL A 31 2.28 -4.64 -6.47
N GLU A 32 2.54 -5.91 -6.13
CA GLU A 32 2.14 -6.52 -4.86
C GLU A 32 2.70 -5.74 -3.66
N VAL A 33 4.01 -5.47 -3.62
CA VAL A 33 4.64 -4.67 -2.57
C VAL A 33 4.02 -3.27 -2.49
N GLY A 34 3.76 -2.62 -3.63
CA GLY A 34 3.12 -1.30 -3.65
C GLY A 34 1.71 -1.31 -3.04
N ILE A 35 0.93 -2.36 -3.31
CA ILE A 35 -0.41 -2.55 -2.74
C ILE A 35 -0.31 -2.85 -1.24
N GLN A 36 0.54 -3.78 -0.83
CA GLN A 36 0.73 -4.16 0.58
C GLN A 36 1.18 -2.97 1.45
N LEU A 37 2.12 -2.16 0.96
CA LEU A 37 2.56 -0.96 1.67
C LEU A 37 1.40 0.01 1.88
N HIS A 38 0.58 0.23 0.85
CA HIS A 38 -0.57 1.11 0.98
C HIS A 38 -1.63 0.56 1.97
N LEU A 39 -1.91 -0.74 1.93
CA LEU A 39 -2.81 -1.42 2.87
C LEU A 39 -2.29 -1.42 4.31
N ALA A 40 -0.96 -1.47 4.49
CA ALA A 40 -0.32 -1.30 5.79
C ALA A 40 -0.43 0.14 6.34
N GLY A 41 -1.05 1.05 5.60
CA GLY A 41 -1.33 2.42 6.00
C GLY A 41 -0.35 3.45 5.46
N LEU A 42 0.56 3.09 4.54
CA LEU A 42 1.44 4.06 3.90
C LEU A 42 0.68 4.89 2.86
N SER A 43 0.94 6.18 2.76
CA SER A 43 0.45 7.00 1.66
C SER A 43 1.12 6.59 0.37
N LEU A 44 0.45 6.92 -0.72
CA LEU A 44 0.99 6.82 -2.07
C LEU A 44 2.35 7.55 -2.23
N SER A 45 2.63 8.58 -1.42
CA SER A 45 3.91 9.29 -1.42
C SER A 45 5.02 8.47 -0.78
N ASN A 46 4.75 7.90 0.39
CA ASN A 46 5.70 7.05 1.10
C ASN A 46 5.93 5.73 0.36
N THR A 47 4.87 5.13 -0.19
CA THR A 47 4.98 3.96 -1.06
C THR A 47 5.83 4.26 -2.29
N LYS A 48 5.64 5.42 -2.93
CA LYS A 48 6.49 5.85 -4.06
C LYS A 48 7.95 5.95 -3.66
N GLN A 49 8.26 6.62 -2.55
CA GLN A 49 9.63 6.76 -2.07
C GLN A 49 10.26 5.40 -1.77
N TYR A 50 9.52 4.49 -1.13
CA TYR A 50 9.99 3.14 -0.85
C TYR A 50 10.30 2.36 -2.13
N LEU A 51 9.43 2.44 -3.14
CA LEU A 51 9.68 1.82 -4.45
C LEU A 51 10.89 2.44 -5.16
N GLU A 52 11.10 3.76 -5.04
CA GLU A 52 12.29 4.44 -5.57
C GLU A 52 13.58 3.96 -4.88
N GLU A 53 13.55 3.72 -3.56
CA GLU A 53 14.66 3.13 -2.79
C GLU A 53 14.97 1.68 -3.24
N LEU A 54 13.96 0.95 -3.72
CA LEU A 54 14.11 -0.36 -4.36
C LEU A 54 14.53 -0.29 -5.84
N GLY A 55 14.78 0.91 -6.38
CA GLY A 55 15.18 1.14 -7.76
C GLY A 55 14.02 1.12 -8.77
N VAL A 56 12.77 1.20 -8.30
CA VAL A 56 11.58 1.20 -9.14
C VAL A 56 10.92 2.58 -9.14
N GLU A 57 11.15 3.35 -10.20
CA GLU A 57 10.49 4.64 -10.37
C GLU A 57 9.06 4.46 -10.89
N ARG A 58 8.07 4.82 -10.06
CA ARG A 58 6.65 4.81 -10.42
C ARG A 58 5.93 6.05 -9.94
N SER A 59 4.90 6.46 -10.69
CA SER A 59 4.09 7.61 -10.31
C SER A 59 3.11 7.23 -9.19
N ARG A 60 2.72 8.21 -8.38
CA ARG A 60 1.66 8.03 -7.38
C ARG A 60 0.35 7.55 -8.02
N THR A 61 0.07 7.99 -9.25
CA THR A 61 -1.09 7.54 -10.04
C THR A 61 -0.99 6.07 -10.43
N ALA A 62 0.19 5.56 -10.78
CA ALA A 62 0.38 4.15 -11.07
C ALA A 62 0.07 3.30 -9.83
N ILE A 63 0.64 3.67 -8.68
CA ILE A 63 0.41 3.00 -7.40
C ILE A 63 -1.07 3.03 -7.02
N HIS A 64 -1.73 4.19 -7.15
CA HIS A 64 -3.18 4.32 -6.93
C HIS A 64 -4.00 3.41 -7.85
N ASN A 65 -3.62 3.31 -9.13
CA ASN A 65 -4.29 2.44 -10.08
C ASN A 65 -4.11 0.96 -9.74
N TRP A 66 -2.96 0.56 -9.19
CA TRP A 66 -2.75 -0.80 -8.72
C TRP A 66 -3.68 -1.15 -7.58
N VAL A 67 -3.76 -0.27 -6.57
CA VAL A 67 -4.66 -0.41 -5.42
C VAL A 67 -6.11 -0.51 -5.87
N GLN A 68 -6.54 0.33 -6.82
CA GLN A 68 -7.91 0.29 -7.34
C GLN A 68 -8.21 -0.97 -8.18
N LYS A 69 -7.27 -1.38 -9.03
CA LYS A 69 -7.47 -2.54 -9.93
C LYS A 69 -7.38 -3.88 -9.21
N ALA A 70 -6.67 -3.95 -8.10
CA ALA A 70 -6.64 -5.11 -7.23
C ALA A 70 -7.99 -5.41 -6.56
N ASP A 71 -9.02 -4.59 -6.83
CA ASP A 71 -10.42 -4.73 -6.39
C ASP A 71 -10.54 -5.21 -4.93
N LEU A 72 -9.77 -4.57 -4.06
CA LEU A 72 -9.78 -4.84 -2.63
C LEU A 72 -11.04 -4.24 -2.02
N GLN A 73 -12.20 -4.74 -2.42
CA GLN A 73 -13.40 -4.54 -1.63
C GLN A 73 -13.23 -5.31 -0.33
N PRO A 74 -13.49 -4.67 0.84
CA PRO A 74 -13.56 -5.41 2.08
C PRO A 74 -14.61 -6.52 1.90
N PRO A 75 -14.30 -7.78 2.25
CA PRO A 75 -15.30 -8.83 2.22
C PRO A 75 -16.50 -8.39 3.07
N SER A 76 -17.69 -8.47 2.48
CA SER A 76 -18.96 -8.02 3.06
C SER A 76 -19.39 -8.87 4.27
N ASP A 77 -18.69 -9.97 4.56
CA ASP A 77 -19.08 -10.92 5.60
C ASP A 77 -18.29 -10.77 6.91
N GLY A 78 -18.76 -9.83 7.72
CA GLY A 78 -19.07 -10.20 9.10
C GLY A 78 -17.92 -10.26 10.11
N ALA A 79 -17.08 -9.24 10.18
CA ALA A 79 -16.61 -8.64 11.45
C ALA A 79 -15.89 -7.31 11.14
N PRO A 80 -16.29 -6.17 11.73
CA PRO A 80 -15.62 -4.90 11.48
C PRO A 80 -14.31 -4.90 12.27
N ASN A 81 -13.24 -5.42 11.70
CA ASN A 81 -11.89 -5.03 12.12
C ASN A 81 -11.31 -4.07 11.07
N GLN A 82 -12.15 -3.15 10.58
CA GLN A 82 -11.73 -2.09 9.69
C GLN A 82 -10.85 -1.12 10.48
N ILE A 83 -9.56 -1.14 10.15
CA ILE A 83 -8.59 -0.17 10.60
C ILE A 83 -8.51 0.87 9.47
N ALA A 84 -9.05 2.05 9.69
CA ALA A 84 -8.84 3.18 8.79
C ALA A 84 -7.56 3.89 9.22
N VAL A 85 -6.58 3.93 8.32
CA VAL A 85 -5.35 4.71 8.50
C VAL A 85 -5.47 5.96 7.64
N ASP A 86 -5.34 7.13 8.25
CA ASP A 86 -5.27 8.42 7.55
C ASP A 86 -3.86 9.00 7.66
N GLU A 87 -3.30 9.37 6.51
CA GLU A 87 -2.06 10.14 6.43
C GLU A 87 -2.36 11.58 6.03
N THR A 88 -2.13 12.51 6.96
CA THR A 88 -2.35 13.93 6.73
C THR A 88 -1.03 14.70 6.83
N VAL A 89 -0.73 15.55 5.85
CA VAL A 89 0.38 16.51 5.94
C VAL A 89 -0.02 17.64 6.88
N ILE A 90 0.75 17.84 7.95
CA ILE A 90 0.57 18.94 8.89
C ILE A 90 1.77 19.87 8.85
N GLN A 91 1.57 21.14 9.21
CA GLN A 91 2.63 22.14 9.33
C GLN A 91 2.79 22.53 10.81
N ILE A 92 4.00 22.37 11.34
CA ILE A 92 4.36 22.76 12.71
C ILE A 92 5.64 23.59 12.61
N ASN A 93 5.64 24.81 13.18
CA ASN A 93 6.81 25.71 13.17
C ASN A 93 7.45 25.87 11.78
N ASP A 94 6.62 26.06 10.75
CA ASP A 94 7.06 26.20 9.34
C ASP A 94 7.70 24.96 8.70
N GLU A 95 7.73 23.83 9.40
CA GLU A 95 8.15 22.54 8.89
C GLU A 95 6.94 21.64 8.57
N ARG A 96 7.04 20.85 7.50
CA ARG A 96 6.00 19.88 7.11
C ARG A 96 6.28 18.54 7.76
N HIS A 97 5.29 17.99 8.43
CA HIS A 97 5.34 16.67 9.04
C HIS A 97 4.19 15.80 8.53
N TRP A 98 4.39 14.49 8.58
CA TRP A 98 3.36 13.50 8.31
C TRP A 98 2.70 13.09 9.62
N LEU A 99 1.39 13.27 9.72
CA LEU A 99 0.56 12.75 10.79
C LEU A 99 -0.05 11.42 10.34
N TYR A 100 0.12 10.39 11.16
CA TYR A 100 -0.47 9.07 10.95
C TYR A 100 -1.55 8.88 12.01
N ALA A 101 -2.81 8.76 11.58
CA ALA A 101 -3.93 8.51 12.46
C ALA A 101 -4.51 7.12 12.17
N VAL A 102 -4.79 6.36 13.22
CA VAL A 102 -5.39 5.02 13.11
C VAL A 102 -6.73 5.05 13.83
N LEU A 103 -7.81 4.84 13.08
CA LEU A 103 -9.16 4.68 13.60
C LEU A 103 -9.54 3.21 13.53
N ARG A 104 -9.88 2.65 14.69
CA ARG A 104 -10.44 1.31 14.80
C ARG A 104 -11.90 1.44 15.18
N THR A 105 -12.79 0.99 14.30
CA THR A 105 -14.20 0.79 14.67
C THR A 105 -14.32 -0.53 15.45
N PRO A 106 -15.02 -0.54 16.61
CA PRO A 106 -15.21 -1.75 17.41
C PRO A 106 -16.22 -2.72 16.82
#